data_AF-A0A219CH49-F1
#
_entry.id   AF-A0A219CH49-F1
#
_cell.length_a   1.000
_cell.length_b   1.000
_cell.length_c   1.000
_cell.angle_alpha   90.00
_cell.angle_beta   90.00
_cell.angle_gamma   90.00
#
_symmetry.space_group_name_H-M   'P 1'
#
loop_
_entity.id
_entity.type
_entity.pdbx_description
1 polymer ?
#
loop_
_entity_poly.entity_id
_entity_poly.type
_entity_poly.pdbx_seq_one_letter_code
_entity_poly.pdbx_strand_id
1 'polypeptide(L)'
;MNKFLIIAILSCLMLGCGKTEKEKLDEERKNLDLQVQKLVKDKLKDGETAKFRNQWELCGEVNAKNSFGAYTGFQRYIVTKEKIYFENEYNSDPTSIAAFNQVWSVDCKQ
;
A
#
# COMPACT_ATOMS: atom_id res chain seq x y z
N MET A 1 21.58 -29.05 -48.07
CA MET A 1 20.80 -29.19 -46.83
C MET A 1 21.43 -28.38 -45.71
N ASN A 2 20.81 -27.24 -45.39
CA ASN A 2 20.60 -26.68 -44.05
C ASN A 2 21.73 -26.74 -43.00
N LYS A 3 22.85 -26.03 -43.21
CA LYS A 3 23.72 -25.63 -42.09
C LYS A 3 23.35 -24.25 -41.53
N PHE A 4 22.86 -23.36 -42.38
CA PHE A 4 22.35 -22.03 -41.97
C PHE A 4 20.97 -22.07 -41.29
N LEU A 5 20.20 -23.15 -41.48
CA LEU A 5 18.88 -23.28 -40.85
C LEU A 5 18.97 -23.66 -39.35
N ILE A 6 20.10 -24.23 -38.91
CA ILE A 6 20.28 -24.69 -37.52
C ILE A 6 20.72 -23.53 -36.62
N ILE A 7 21.41 -22.52 -37.16
CA ILE A 7 21.90 -21.36 -36.39
C ILE A 7 20.75 -20.40 -36.03
N ALA A 8 19.70 -20.33 -36.84
CA ALA A 8 18.54 -19.46 -36.59
C ALA A 8 17.60 -19.96 -35.47
N ILE A 9 17.71 -21.23 -35.06
CA ILE A 9 16.83 -21.82 -34.03
C ILE A 9 17.46 -21.69 -32.63
N LEU A 10 18.79 -21.55 -32.53
CA LEU A 10 19.49 -21.47 -31.25
C LEU A 10 19.50 -20.05 -30.63
N SER A 11 19.23 -19.01 -31.42
CA SER A 11 19.14 -17.62 -30.94
C SER A 11 17.75 -17.22 -30.42
N CYS A 12 16.72 -18.04 -30.64
CA CYS A 12 15.34 -17.77 -30.21
C CYS A 12 14.98 -18.34 -28.82
N LEU A 13 15.93 -18.94 -28.09
CA LEU A 13 15.66 -19.65 -26.83
C LEU A 13 16.11 -18.90 -25.56
N MET A 14 16.70 -17.70 -25.68
CA MET A 14 17.22 -16.94 -24.53
C MET A 14 16.61 -15.54 -24.39
N LEU A 15 15.34 -15.37 -24.75
CA LEU A 15 14.50 -14.30 -24.20
C LEU A 15 13.51 -14.97 -23.24
N GLY A 16 14.06 -15.48 -22.14
CA GLY A 16 13.26 -15.94 -21.01
C GLY A 16 12.40 -14.77 -20.53
N CYS A 17 11.09 -14.90 -20.67
CA CYS A 17 10.07 -13.98 -20.19
C CYS A 17 10.03 -14.03 -18.66
N GLY A 18 11.04 -13.46 -18.00
CA GLY A 18 11.17 -13.39 -16.54
C GLY A 18 11.11 -11.93 -16.09
N LYS A 19 10.28 -11.64 -15.07
CA LYS A 19 10.26 -10.32 -14.44
C LYS A 19 11.63 -10.00 -13.85
N THR A 20 12.09 -8.79 -14.08
CA THR A 20 13.29 -8.23 -13.44
C THR A 20 13.10 -8.18 -11.92
N GLU A 21 14.19 -8.13 -11.17
CA GLU A 21 14.14 -8.01 -9.70
C GLU A 21 13.35 -6.78 -9.25
N LYS A 22 13.53 -5.65 -9.95
CA LYS A 22 12.75 -4.43 -9.70
C LYS A 22 11.25 -4.63 -9.91
N GLU A 23 10.85 -5.30 -10.98
CA GLU A 23 9.44 -5.59 -11.24
C GLU A 23 8.82 -6.51 -10.18
N LYS A 24 9.60 -7.46 -9.64
CA LYS A 24 9.16 -8.31 -8.52
C LYS A 24 8.96 -7.50 -7.26
N LEU A 25 9.91 -6.63 -6.90
CA LEU A 25 9.80 -5.74 -5.73
C LEU A 25 8.61 -4.78 -5.86
N ASP A 26 8.39 -4.21 -7.05
CA ASP A 26 7.24 -3.33 -7.31
C ASP A 26 5.90 -4.10 -7.22
N GLU A 27 5.86 -5.35 -7.66
CA GLU A 27 4.70 -6.22 -7.52
C GLU A 27 4.44 -6.62 -6.07
N GLU A 28 5.48 -6.98 -5.31
CA GLU A 28 5.39 -7.26 -3.88
C GLU A 28 4.88 -6.03 -3.10
N ARG A 29 5.41 -4.85 -3.40
CA ARG A 29 4.94 -3.58 -2.82
C ARG A 29 3.47 -3.33 -3.15
N LYS A 30 3.05 -3.50 -4.41
CA LYS A 30 1.64 -3.34 -4.81
C LYS A 30 0.73 -4.35 -4.10
N ASN A 31 1.17 -5.60 -3.96
CA ASN A 31 0.42 -6.63 -3.27
C ASN A 31 0.30 -6.34 -1.76
N LEU A 32 1.35 -5.78 -1.16
CA LEU A 32 1.30 -5.30 0.23
C LEU A 32 0.33 -4.12 0.37
N ASP A 33 0.44 -3.12 -0.51
CA ASP A 33 -0.45 -1.96 -0.54
C ASP A 33 -1.93 -2.39 -0.61
N LEU A 34 -2.27 -3.34 -1.49
CA LEU A 34 -3.62 -3.89 -1.60
C LEU A 34 -4.10 -4.60 -0.33
N GLN A 35 -3.23 -5.38 0.31
CA GLN A 35 -3.56 -6.08 1.56
C GLN A 35 -3.81 -5.11 2.72
N VAL A 36 -2.93 -4.11 2.88
CA VAL A 36 -3.06 -3.09 3.91
C VAL A 36 -4.34 -2.27 3.70
N GLN A 37 -4.61 -1.83 2.46
CA GLN A 37 -5.82 -1.09 2.14
C GLN A 37 -7.08 -1.91 2.41
N LYS A 38 -7.07 -3.22 2.12
CA LYS A 38 -8.20 -4.10 2.45
C LYS A 38 -8.49 -4.11 3.95
N LEU A 39 -7.47 -4.26 4.78
CA LEU A 39 -7.63 -4.21 6.25
C LEU A 39 -8.21 -2.88 6.72
N VAL A 40 -7.77 -1.77 6.14
CA VAL A 40 -8.28 -0.44 6.48
C VAL A 40 -9.73 -0.26 6.03
N LYS A 41 -10.08 -0.70 4.81
CA LYS A 41 -11.46 -0.66 4.29
C LYS A 41 -12.45 -1.34 5.25
N ASP A 42 -12.08 -2.51 5.76
CA ASP A 42 -12.92 -3.30 6.68
C ASP A 42 -13.23 -2.56 8.01
N LYS A 43 -12.49 -1.50 8.35
CA LYS A 43 -12.73 -0.68 9.56
C LYS A 43 -13.48 0.62 9.30
N LEU A 44 -13.67 1.02 8.05
CA LEU A 44 -14.29 2.29 7.69
C LEU A 44 -15.80 2.17 7.57
N LYS A 45 -16.52 3.27 7.79
CA LYS A 45 -17.99 3.33 7.63
C LYS A 45 -18.41 3.08 6.17
N ASP A 46 -17.64 3.62 5.23
CA ASP A 46 -17.74 3.32 3.80
C ASP A 46 -16.34 3.01 3.26
N GLY A 47 -15.91 1.75 3.45
CA GLY A 47 -14.63 1.25 2.97
C GLY A 47 -14.58 1.08 1.45
N GLU A 48 -15.70 0.75 0.81
CA GLU A 48 -15.75 0.47 -0.63
C GLU A 48 -15.45 1.72 -1.48
N THR A 49 -15.89 2.90 -1.02
CA THR A 49 -15.58 4.17 -1.71
C THR A 49 -14.37 4.90 -1.13
N ALA A 50 -13.66 4.29 -0.17
CA ALA A 50 -12.51 4.90 0.45
C ALA A 50 -11.39 5.20 -0.57
N LYS A 51 -10.81 6.39 -0.46
CA LYS A 51 -9.70 6.87 -1.30
C LYS A 51 -8.42 6.79 -0.49
N PHE A 52 -7.39 6.19 -1.09
CA PHE A 52 -6.07 6.04 -0.47
C PHE A 52 -5.03 6.88 -1.20
N ARG A 53 -4.07 7.43 -0.45
CA ARG A 53 -2.89 8.11 -1.00
C ARG A 53 -1.71 7.97 -0.04
N ASN A 54 -0.51 8.32 -0.51
CA ASN A 54 0.72 8.31 0.29
C ASN A 54 0.96 6.97 1.01
N GLN A 55 0.68 5.86 0.31
CA GLN A 55 0.88 4.51 0.85
C GLN A 55 2.37 4.22 1.00
N TRP A 56 2.78 3.81 2.20
CA TRP A 56 4.12 3.37 2.52
C TRP A 56 4.06 2.21 3.50
N GLU A 57 4.34 1.00 3.02
CA GLU A 57 4.26 -0.23 3.79
C GLU A 57 2.92 -0.33 4.56
N LEU A 58 2.97 -0.33 5.90
CA LEU A 58 1.82 -0.46 6.79
C LEU A 58 1.15 0.88 7.13
N CYS A 59 1.61 1.98 6.55
CA CYS A 59 1.10 3.33 6.78
C CYS A 59 0.50 3.95 5.51
N GLY A 60 -0.39 4.91 5.70
CA GLY A 60 -0.88 5.72 4.58
C GLY A 60 -1.91 6.73 5.00
N GLU A 61 -2.54 7.36 4.01
CA GLU A 61 -3.65 8.28 4.21
C GLU A 61 -4.92 7.75 3.56
N VAL A 62 -6.04 7.86 4.28
CA VAL A 62 -7.35 7.43 3.79
C VAL A 62 -8.40 8.51 3.99
N ASN A 63 -9.28 8.66 3.00
CA ASN A 63 -10.48 9.49 3.07
C ASN A 63 -11.70 8.63 2.77
N ALA A 64 -12.60 8.51 3.73
CA ALA A 64 -13.81 7.71 3.63
C ALA A 64 -15.04 8.56 3.98
N LYS A 65 -16.20 8.13 3.50
CA LYS A 65 -17.46 8.78 3.87
C LYS A 65 -17.84 8.42 5.30
N ASN A 66 -18.40 9.38 6.01
CA ASN A 66 -19.03 9.18 7.32
C ASN A 66 -20.45 8.59 7.17
N SER A 67 -21.16 8.42 8.29
CA SER A 67 -22.55 7.91 8.31
C SER A 67 -23.57 8.79 7.58
N PHE A 68 -23.21 10.04 7.24
CA PHE A 68 -24.04 10.95 6.43
C PHE A 68 -23.68 10.91 4.94
N GLY A 69 -22.75 10.04 4.52
CA GLY A 69 -22.33 9.90 3.13
C GLY A 69 -21.33 10.98 2.65
N ALA A 70 -20.80 11.80 3.54
CA ALA A 70 -19.85 12.87 3.21
C ALA A 70 -18.40 12.45 3.51
N TYR A 71 -17.48 12.76 2.60
CA TYR A 71 -16.05 12.65 2.85
C TYR A 71 -15.60 13.68 3.89
N THR A 72 -14.80 13.25 4.86
CA THR A 72 -14.40 14.09 6.01
C THR A 72 -12.98 14.65 5.89
N GLY A 73 -12.24 14.22 4.85
CA GLY A 73 -10.84 14.60 4.65
C GLY A 73 -9.94 13.38 4.74
N PHE A 74 -8.71 13.52 4.25
CA PHE A 74 -7.70 12.48 4.43
C PHE A 74 -7.19 12.51 5.87
N GLN A 75 -7.09 11.33 6.47
CA GLN A 75 -6.45 11.12 7.77
C GLN A 75 -5.38 10.04 7.64
N ARG A 76 -4.36 10.13 8.49
CA ARG A 76 -3.30 9.11 8.56
C ARG A 76 -3.79 7.85 9.26
N TYR A 77 -3.29 6.70 8.82
CA TYR A 77 -3.51 5.43 9.49
C TYR A 77 -2.20 4.63 9.62
N ILE A 78 -2.10 3.82 10.67
CA ILE A 78 -0.98 2.92 10.93
C ILE A 78 -1.54 1.53 11.20
N VAL A 79 -1.13 0.54 10.41
CA VAL A 79 -1.51 -0.87 10.61
C VAL A 79 -0.42 -1.58 11.39
N THR A 80 -0.82 -2.29 12.45
CA THR A 80 0.06 -3.16 13.24
C THR A 80 -0.49 -4.58 13.23
N LYS A 81 0.25 -5.52 13.82
CA LYS A 81 -0.26 -6.89 14.01
C LYS A 81 -1.51 -6.96 14.90
N GLU A 82 -1.72 -5.97 15.77
CA GLU A 82 -2.77 -5.97 16.77
C GLU A 82 -4.02 -5.21 16.32
N LYS A 83 -3.83 -4.01 15.77
CA LYS A 83 -4.93 -3.14 15.33
C LYS A 83 -4.50 -2.09 14.30
N ILE A 84 -5.49 -1.37 13.80
CA ILE A 84 -5.33 -0.17 12.97
C ILE A 84 -5.52 1.05 13.87
N TYR A 85 -4.60 2.00 13.76
CA TYR A 85 -4.65 3.27 14.47
C TYR A 85 -5.01 4.36 13.46
N PHE A 86 -6.10 5.10 13.69
CA PHE A 86 -6.46 6.26 12.88
C PHE A 86 -6.10 7.56 13.61
N GLU A 87 -5.51 8.51 12.91
CA GLU A 87 -5.10 9.81 13.48
C GLU A 87 -6.23 10.51 14.23
N ASN A 88 -7.45 10.45 13.72
CA ASN A 88 -8.61 11.10 14.33
C ASN A 88 -9.05 10.48 15.67
N GLU A 89 -8.56 9.29 16.03
CA GLU A 89 -8.79 8.66 17.34
C GLU A 89 -7.81 9.18 18.40
N TYR A 90 -6.75 9.89 17.98
CA TYR A 90 -5.68 10.40 18.85
C TYR A 90 -5.62 11.93 18.86
N ASN A 91 -6.77 12.60 18.69
CA ASN A 91 -6.87 14.07 18.60
C ASN A 91 -7.51 14.74 19.83
N SER A 92 -7.71 14.00 20.92
CA SER A 92 -8.40 14.49 22.12
C SER A 92 -7.56 15.43 22.99
N ASP A 93 -6.25 15.17 23.06
CA ASP A 93 -5.34 15.90 23.94
C ASP A 93 -3.91 15.95 23.37
N PRO A 94 -3.05 16.89 23.83
CA PRO A 94 -1.70 17.03 23.30
C PRO A 94 -0.83 15.78 23.43
N THR A 95 -1.06 14.95 24.46
CA THR A 95 -0.26 13.74 24.70
C THR A 95 -0.63 12.65 23.69
N SER A 96 -1.92 12.42 23.43
CA SER A 96 -2.37 11.47 22.40
C SER A 96 -1.86 11.87 21.01
N ILE A 97 -1.94 13.17 20.69
CA ILE A 97 -1.47 13.73 19.42
C ILE A 97 0.04 13.50 19.26
N ALA A 98 0.82 13.80 20.31
CA ALA A 98 2.26 13.62 20.30
C ALA A 98 2.65 12.15 20.12
N ALA A 99 1.95 11.22 20.80
CA ALA A 99 2.20 9.79 20.69
C ALA A 99 1.99 9.28 19.25
N PHE A 100 0.87 9.62 18.61
CA PHE A 100 0.61 9.24 17.22
C PHE A 100 1.67 9.82 16.27
N ASN A 101 1.99 11.11 16.45
CA ASN A 101 2.99 11.78 15.63
C ASN A 101 4.39 11.17 15.76
N GLN A 102 4.76 10.75 16.97
CA GLN A 102 6.04 10.09 17.22
C GLN A 102 6.13 8.79 16.43
N VAL A 103 5.15 7.89 16.56
CA VAL A 103 5.12 6.61 15.84
C VAL A 103 5.15 6.85 14.32
N TRP A 104 4.28 7.74 13.83
CA TRP A 104 4.26 8.10 12.40
C TRP A 104 5.62 8.59 11.91
N SER A 105 6.30 9.42 12.70
CA SER A 105 7.57 10.03 12.30
C SER A 105 8.76 9.06 12.24
N VAL A 106 8.65 7.92 12.94
CA VAL A 106 9.70 6.89 13.02
C VAL A 106 9.42 5.78 12.00
N ASP A 107 8.18 5.32 11.91
CA ASP A 107 7.84 4.09 11.17
C ASP A 107 7.24 4.35 9.78
N CYS A 108 6.69 5.54 9.52
CA CYS A 108 5.87 5.82 8.33
C CYS A 108 6.50 6.81 7.34
N LYS A 109 7.82 7.03 7.41
CA LYS A 109 8.53 7.89 6.46
C LYS A 109 9.16 7.06 5.33
N GLN A 110 9.05 7.61 4.12
CA GLN A 110 9.82 7.19 2.95
C GLN A 110 11.22 7.80 2.97
#